data_AF-A0A1U7VAQ8-F1
#
_entry.id   AF-A0A1U7VAQ8-F1
#
_cell.length_a   1.000
_cell.length_b   1.000
_cell.length_c   1.000
_cell.angle_alpha   90.00
_cell.angle_beta   90.00
_cell.angle_gamma   90.00
#
_symmetry.space_group_name_H-M   'P 1'
#
loop_
_entity.id
_entity.type
_entity.pdbx_description
1 polymer ?
#
loop_
_entity_poly.entity_id
_entity_poly.type
_entity_poly.pdbx_seq_one_letter_code
_entity_poly.pdbx_strand_id
1 'polypeptide(L)'
;MTRVNILHNHITQQAAEFTYLASYTCKTNRKIKPAKNIKWNPPTALCYKLNIDGAFSANTTGIGGLIRNFNAEWILGFSGSAPHDSTIFAELYALTHGLKLAYENNIAPLEVDVDAKDLILLLHSQNIDFSNLIADCRYYLGQLGNPVVEHAYREQNMIADQLAKAGHNFGKEYLPRVFENAETINSNDEGKKFHLASKKQHLSPHRELRVSC
;
A
#
# COMPACT_ATOMS: atom_id res chain seq x y z
N MET A 1 -5.16 23.74 -15.21
CA MET A 1 -3.79 23.33 -14.82
C MET A 1 -2.95 23.23 -16.09
N THR A 2 -1.77 23.84 -16.12
CA THR A 2 -0.91 23.95 -17.33
C THR A 2 -0.08 22.68 -17.56
N ARG A 3 0.17 22.34 -18.84
CA ARG A 3 0.93 21.16 -19.28
C ARG A 3 2.34 21.05 -18.66
N VAL A 4 2.94 22.18 -18.28
CA VAL A 4 4.24 22.26 -17.59
C VAL A 4 4.17 21.72 -16.16
N ASN A 5 3.10 22.02 -15.42
CA ASN A 5 2.93 21.56 -14.04
C ASN A 5 2.74 20.03 -13.97
N ILE A 6 2.07 19.45 -14.98
CA ILE A 6 1.87 18.00 -15.08
C ILE A 6 3.22 17.30 -15.31
N LEU A 7 4.03 17.78 -16.25
CA LEU A 7 5.35 17.21 -16.53
C LEU A 7 6.30 17.32 -15.34
N HIS A 8 6.27 18.46 -14.64
CA HIS A 8 7.13 18.65 -13.47
C HIS A 8 6.77 17.66 -12.34
N ASN A 9 5.49 17.54 -11.99
CA ASN A 9 5.04 16.61 -10.95
C ASN A 9 5.39 15.15 -11.29
N HIS A 10 5.22 14.76 -12.55
CA HIS A 10 5.57 13.42 -13.02
C HIS A 10 7.06 13.11 -12.85
N ILE A 11 7.94 14.04 -13.24
CA ILE A 11 9.38 13.90 -13.09
C ILE A 11 9.77 13.78 -11.62
N THR A 12 9.19 14.61 -10.74
CA THR A 12 9.53 14.59 -9.32
C THR A 12 9.08 13.28 -8.65
N GLN A 13 7.88 12.78 -8.97
CA GLN A 13 7.43 11.48 -8.45
C GLN A 13 8.33 10.33 -8.89
N GLN A 14 8.70 10.26 -10.17
CA GLN A 14 9.61 9.23 -10.67
C GLN A 14 10.99 9.32 -10.02
N ALA A 15 11.50 10.54 -9.81
CA ALA A 15 12.77 10.75 -9.11
C ALA A 15 12.71 10.29 -7.65
N ALA A 16 11.60 10.55 -6.94
CA ALA A 16 11.40 10.11 -5.56
C ALA A 16 11.33 8.58 -5.45
N GLU A 17 10.56 7.93 -6.33
CA GLU A 17 10.49 6.47 -6.42
C GLU A 17 11.85 5.84 -6.74
N PHE A 18 12.58 6.40 -7.73
CA PHE A 18 13.91 5.94 -8.07
C PHE A 18 14.88 6.07 -6.89
N THR A 19 14.83 7.21 -6.19
CA THR A 19 15.66 7.44 -5.00
C THR A 19 15.35 6.42 -3.90
N TYR A 20 14.06 6.14 -3.67
CA TYR A 20 13.64 5.14 -2.71
C TYR A 20 14.17 3.75 -3.07
N LEU A 21 13.93 3.31 -4.32
CA LEU A 21 14.43 2.04 -4.84
C LEU A 21 15.96 1.91 -4.74
N ALA A 22 16.69 2.96 -5.15
CA ALA A 22 18.14 2.98 -5.13
C ALA A 22 18.69 2.87 -3.70
N SER A 23 18.09 3.56 -2.73
CA SER A 23 18.52 3.54 -1.33
C SER A 23 18.38 2.17 -0.64
N TYR A 24 17.47 1.33 -1.14
CA TYR A 24 17.19 0.01 -0.59
C TYR A 24 18.08 -1.09 -1.17
N THR A 25 18.37 -1.03 -2.48
CA THR A 25 19.19 -2.04 -3.16
C THR A 25 20.61 -2.15 -2.58
N CYS A 26 21.20 -1.04 -2.12
CA CYS A 26 22.52 -1.04 -1.49
C CYS A 26 22.56 -1.56 -0.05
N LYS A 27 21.41 -1.73 0.64
CA LYS A 27 21.34 -2.29 2.01
C LYS A 27 21.23 -3.82 2.03
N THR A 28 20.81 -4.47 0.94
CA THR A 28 20.56 -5.92 0.91
C THR A 28 21.68 -6.68 0.21
N ASN A 29 22.54 -7.36 0.98
CA ASN A 29 23.66 -8.17 0.48
C ASN A 29 23.18 -9.56 -0.02
N ARG A 30 22.24 -9.60 -0.99
CA ARG A 30 21.70 -10.86 -1.54
C ARG A 30 22.46 -11.29 -2.79
N LYS A 31 22.81 -12.58 -2.88
CA LYS A 31 23.32 -13.22 -4.11
C LYS A 31 22.33 -12.94 -5.25
N ILE A 32 22.76 -12.14 -6.22
CA ILE A 32 22.00 -11.77 -7.39
C ILE A 32 21.83 -13.04 -8.24
N LYS A 33 20.69 -13.73 -8.10
CA LYS A 33 20.24 -14.59 -9.20
C LYS A 33 20.06 -13.67 -10.41
N PRO A 34 20.45 -14.09 -11.63
CA PRO A 34 20.28 -13.23 -12.81
C PRO A 34 18.81 -12.88 -12.91
N ALA A 35 18.47 -11.64 -12.60
CA ALA A 35 17.12 -11.14 -12.73
C ALA A 35 16.75 -11.33 -14.20
N LYS A 36 15.70 -12.10 -14.48
CA LYS A 36 15.04 -11.94 -15.77
C LYS A 36 14.63 -10.46 -15.80
N ASN A 37 15.03 -9.74 -16.85
CA ASN A 37 14.69 -8.33 -17.00
C ASN A 37 13.17 -8.21 -17.25
N ILE A 38 12.39 -8.36 -16.20
CA ILE A 38 10.93 -8.28 -16.21
C ILE A 38 10.61 -6.85 -15.80
N LYS A 39 10.26 -6.04 -16.80
CA LYS A 39 9.81 -4.66 -16.58
C LYS A 39 8.43 -4.66 -15.93
N TRP A 40 8.20 -3.77 -14.96
CA TRP A 40 6.85 -3.49 -14.48
C TRP A 40 6.02 -2.84 -15.58
N ASN A 41 4.77 -3.27 -15.71
CA ASN A 41 3.83 -2.75 -16.70
C ASN A 41 2.79 -1.86 -16.00
N PRO A 42 2.51 -0.65 -16.54
CA PRO A 42 1.41 0.16 -16.03
C PRO A 42 0.06 -0.54 -16.21
N PRO A 43 -0.96 -0.17 -15.41
CA PRO A 43 -2.30 -0.70 -15.62
C PRO A 43 -2.86 -0.33 -16.99
N THR A 44 -3.94 -1.02 -17.36
CA THR A 44 -4.76 -0.67 -18.52
C THR A 44 -5.13 0.81 -18.48
N ALA A 45 -5.29 1.43 -19.65
CA ALA A 45 -5.68 2.83 -19.75
C ALA A 45 -6.93 3.12 -18.91
N LEU A 46 -6.90 4.22 -18.14
CA LEU A 46 -7.94 4.65 -17.20
C LEU A 46 -8.15 3.73 -15.97
N CYS A 47 -7.31 2.73 -15.75
CA CYS A 47 -7.30 1.93 -14.52
C CYS A 47 -6.25 2.42 -13.53
N TYR A 48 -6.45 2.03 -12.27
CA TYR A 48 -5.46 2.07 -11.22
C TYR A 48 -4.87 0.67 -11.01
N LYS A 49 -3.64 0.59 -10.49
CA LYS A 49 -2.97 -0.66 -10.13
C LYS A 49 -2.60 -0.63 -8.66
N LEU A 50 -3.11 -1.57 -7.88
CA LEU A 50 -2.70 -1.85 -6.51
C LEU A 50 -1.64 -2.94 -6.51
N ASN A 51 -0.44 -2.62 -6.03
CA ASN A 51 0.64 -3.55 -5.75
C ASN A 51 0.75 -3.72 -4.23
N ILE A 52 0.75 -4.96 -3.72
CA ILE A 52 0.89 -5.26 -2.28
C ILE A 52 1.98 -6.29 -2.02
N ASP A 53 2.54 -6.29 -0.81
CA ASP A 53 3.53 -7.28 -0.36
C ASP A 53 3.47 -7.46 1.16
N GLY A 54 3.78 -8.67 1.61
CA GLY A 54 3.93 -9.04 3.02
C GLY A 54 5.37 -9.43 3.35
N ALA A 55 5.97 -8.78 4.35
CA ALA A 55 7.29 -9.12 4.85
C ALA A 55 7.19 -9.86 6.19
N PHE A 56 7.59 -11.14 6.22
CA PHE A 56 7.59 -11.95 7.43
C PHE A 56 9.03 -12.32 7.83
N SER A 57 9.40 -12.06 9.09
CA SER A 57 10.69 -12.42 9.68
C SER A 57 10.50 -13.24 10.95
N ALA A 58 11.56 -13.64 11.66
CA ALA A 58 11.44 -14.44 12.88
C ALA A 58 10.70 -13.74 14.03
N ASN A 59 10.65 -12.40 14.05
CA ASN A 59 10.15 -11.62 15.20
C ASN A 59 9.10 -10.58 14.82
N THR A 60 9.02 -10.21 13.54
CA THR A 60 8.22 -9.09 13.08
C THR A 60 7.56 -9.41 11.76
N THR A 61 6.38 -8.82 11.56
CA THR A 61 5.65 -8.85 10.31
C THR A 61 5.41 -7.43 9.86
N GLY A 62 5.74 -7.13 8.61
CA GLY A 62 5.47 -5.87 7.95
C GLY A 62 4.56 -6.08 6.75
N ILE A 63 3.78 -5.06 6.42
CA ILE A 63 2.93 -5.01 5.24
C ILE A 63 3.16 -3.71 4.50
N GLY A 64 2.99 -3.75 3.19
CA GLY A 64 3.15 -2.57 2.36
C GLY A 64 2.46 -2.70 1.02
N GLY A 65 2.27 -1.56 0.38
CA GLY A 65 1.69 -1.51 -0.94
C GLY A 65 1.49 -0.11 -1.44
N LEU A 66 1.18 0.01 -2.72
CA LEU A 66 0.96 1.28 -3.40
C LEU A 66 -0.08 1.14 -4.50
N ILE A 67 -0.73 2.25 -4.79
CA ILE A 67 -1.68 2.44 -5.87
C ILE A 67 -1.07 3.43 -6.85
N ARG A 68 -1.03 3.04 -8.12
CA ARG A 68 -0.62 3.90 -9.23
C ARG A 68 -1.74 4.05 -10.26
N ASN A 69 -1.73 5.16 -11.00
CA ASN A 69 -2.62 5.32 -12.16
C ASN A 69 -1.98 4.78 -13.46
N PHE A 70 -2.72 4.85 -14.57
CA PHE A 70 -2.27 4.42 -15.90
C PHE A 70 -1.07 5.21 -16.47
N ASN A 71 -0.76 6.38 -15.92
CA ASN A 71 0.47 7.13 -16.24
C ASN A 71 1.66 6.69 -15.37
N ALA A 72 1.51 5.61 -14.58
CA ALA A 72 2.46 5.15 -13.58
C ALA A 72 2.74 6.17 -12.45
N GLU A 73 1.84 7.12 -12.23
CA GLU A 73 1.96 8.12 -11.17
C GLU A 73 1.47 7.53 -9.85
N TRP A 74 2.17 7.86 -8.76
CA TRP A 74 1.79 7.48 -7.41
C TRP A 74 0.50 8.18 -7.01
N ILE A 75 -0.47 7.41 -6.54
CA ILE A 75 -1.74 7.92 -6.01
C ILE A 75 -1.74 7.84 -4.48
N LEU A 76 -1.50 6.64 -3.95
CA LEU A 76 -1.40 6.38 -2.52
C LEU A 76 -0.44 5.23 -2.28
N GLY A 77 0.15 5.15 -1.09
CA GLY A 77 0.74 3.90 -0.63
C GLY A 77 0.69 3.79 0.88
N PHE A 78 1.10 2.64 1.40
CA PHE A 78 1.05 2.35 2.80
C PHE A 78 2.21 1.47 3.25
N SER A 79 2.56 1.57 4.52
CA SER A 79 3.51 0.71 5.21
C SER A 79 3.09 0.59 6.67
N GLY A 80 3.18 -0.61 7.24
CA GLY A 80 2.81 -0.83 8.62
C GLY A 80 3.25 -2.18 9.16
N SER A 81 3.06 -2.37 10.46
CA SER A 81 3.24 -3.67 11.10
C SER A 81 1.96 -4.50 11.00
N ALA A 82 2.09 -5.81 11.11
CA ALA A 82 0.96 -6.74 11.20
C ALA A 82 1.17 -7.71 12.37
N PRO A 83 0.09 -8.38 12.84
CA PRO A 83 0.22 -9.50 13.76
C PRO A 83 1.24 -10.53 13.26
N HIS A 84 2.00 -11.09 14.21
CA HIS A 84 3.04 -12.06 13.90
C HIS A 84 2.45 -13.46 13.82
N ASP A 85 2.14 -13.90 12.61
CA ASP A 85 1.48 -15.19 12.35
C ASP A 85 2.27 -16.01 11.32
N SER A 86 2.19 -15.65 10.04
CA SER A 86 2.81 -16.39 8.95
C SER A 86 3.06 -15.50 7.73
N THR A 87 3.85 -16.00 6.78
CA THR A 87 4.08 -15.31 5.50
C THR A 87 2.78 -15.08 4.74
N ILE A 88 1.92 -16.10 4.61
CA ILE A 88 0.64 -15.98 3.91
C ILE A 88 -0.32 -15.00 4.62
N PHE A 89 -0.29 -14.96 5.95
CA PHE A 89 -1.05 -13.97 6.71
C PHE A 89 -0.59 -12.54 6.39
N ALA A 90 0.72 -12.30 6.31
CA ALA A 90 1.26 -10.98 5.97
C ALA A 90 0.76 -10.50 4.60
N GLU A 91 0.82 -11.37 3.60
CA GLU A 91 0.33 -11.09 2.25
C GLU A 91 -1.17 -10.78 2.24
N LEU A 92 -1.96 -11.62 2.93
CA LEU A 92 -3.41 -11.45 2.98
C LEU A 92 -3.79 -10.16 3.72
N TYR A 93 -3.11 -9.86 4.82
CA TYR A 93 -3.31 -8.63 5.60
C TYR A 93 -2.94 -7.39 4.78
N ALA A 94 -1.84 -7.43 4.02
CA ALA A 94 -1.45 -6.38 3.08
C ALA A 94 -2.54 -6.16 2.01
N LEU A 95 -3.08 -7.24 1.44
CA LEU A 95 -4.18 -7.13 0.48
C LEU A 95 -5.44 -6.53 1.10
N THR A 96 -5.86 -6.96 2.29
CA THR A 96 -7.05 -6.41 2.96
C THR A 96 -6.91 -4.90 3.16
N HIS A 97 -5.76 -4.43 3.64
CA HIS A 97 -5.51 -2.99 3.83
C HIS A 97 -5.44 -2.23 2.50
N GLY A 98 -4.77 -2.77 1.48
CA GLY A 98 -4.70 -2.15 0.16
C GLY A 98 -6.07 -1.99 -0.49
N LEU A 99 -6.92 -3.01 -0.42
CA LEU A 99 -8.29 -2.97 -0.95
C LEU A 99 -9.16 -1.99 -0.17
N LYS A 100 -9.09 -2.01 1.16
CA LYS A 100 -9.81 -1.07 2.01
C LYS A 100 -9.41 0.37 1.69
N LEU A 101 -8.11 0.64 1.56
CA LEU A 101 -7.60 1.97 1.20
C LEU A 101 -8.14 2.44 -0.15
N ALA A 102 -8.17 1.56 -1.16
CA ALA A 102 -8.74 1.88 -2.47
C ALA A 102 -10.25 2.19 -2.37
N TYR A 103 -11.00 1.38 -1.61
CA TYR A 103 -12.42 1.56 -1.39
C TYR A 103 -12.76 2.88 -0.68
N GLU A 104 -12.09 3.18 0.43
CA GLU A 104 -12.33 4.41 1.23
C GLU A 104 -12.00 5.69 0.44
N ASN A 105 -11.12 5.60 -0.56
CA ASN A 105 -10.73 6.71 -1.42
C ASN A 105 -11.44 6.72 -2.79
N ASN A 106 -12.44 5.86 -3.01
CA ASN A 106 -13.17 5.73 -4.27
C ASN A 106 -12.26 5.51 -5.50
N ILE A 107 -11.22 4.68 -5.34
CA ILE A 107 -10.25 4.38 -6.40
C ILE A 107 -10.72 3.14 -7.16
N ALA A 108 -11.41 3.36 -8.27
CA ALA A 108 -11.83 2.35 -9.23
C ALA A 108 -11.89 2.95 -10.64
N PRO A 109 -11.72 2.17 -11.73
CA PRO A 109 -11.49 0.71 -11.75
C PRO A 109 -10.06 0.33 -11.34
N LEU A 110 -9.90 -0.89 -10.79
CA LEU A 110 -8.66 -1.36 -10.18
C LEU A 110 -8.16 -2.65 -10.87
N GLU A 111 -6.84 -2.79 -10.96
CA GLU A 111 -6.11 -4.04 -11.17
C GLU A 111 -5.29 -4.31 -9.91
N VAL A 112 -5.19 -5.57 -9.48
CA VAL A 112 -4.47 -5.94 -8.26
C VAL A 112 -3.35 -6.91 -8.58
N ASP A 113 -2.14 -6.55 -8.19
CA ASP A 113 -0.92 -7.33 -8.37
C ASP A 113 -0.41 -7.81 -7.00
N VAL A 114 -0.26 -9.13 -6.85
CA VAL A 114 0.27 -9.78 -5.64
C VAL A 114 1.46 -10.67 -5.99
N ASP A 115 2.49 -10.77 -5.14
CA ASP A 115 3.66 -11.63 -5.42
C ASP A 115 3.47 -13.09 -4.96
N ALA A 116 2.37 -13.37 -4.26
CA ALA A 116 2.08 -14.66 -3.64
C ALA A 116 0.96 -15.42 -4.37
N LYS A 117 1.32 -16.46 -5.13
CA LYS A 117 0.33 -17.31 -5.83
C LYS A 117 -0.64 -18.01 -4.87
N ASP A 118 -0.14 -18.41 -3.71
CA ASP A 118 -0.94 -19.10 -2.70
C ASP A 118 -2.07 -18.20 -2.17
N LEU A 119 -1.87 -16.88 -2.15
CA LEU A 119 -2.90 -15.92 -1.78
C LEU A 119 -4.06 -15.94 -2.78
N ILE A 120 -3.77 -16.00 -4.09
CA ILE A 120 -4.81 -16.03 -5.13
C ILE A 120 -5.67 -17.28 -4.95
N LEU A 121 -5.03 -18.43 -4.73
CA LEU A 121 -5.75 -19.69 -4.44
C LEU A 121 -6.59 -19.57 -3.17
N LEU A 122 -6.04 -18.93 -2.13
CA LEU A 122 -6.71 -18.75 -0.85
C LEU A 122 -8.00 -17.91 -0.98
N LEU A 123 -8.00 -16.86 -1.81
CA LEU A 123 -9.18 -16.03 -2.08
C LEU A 123 -10.37 -16.81 -2.65
N HIS A 124 -10.13 -17.96 -3.29
CA HIS A 124 -11.17 -18.83 -3.84
C HIS A 124 -11.51 -20.03 -2.95
N SER A 125 -10.82 -20.18 -1.82
CA SER A 125 -10.98 -21.32 -0.90
C SER A 125 -11.97 -21.05 0.24
N GLN A 126 -12.39 -22.10 0.95
CA GLN A 126 -13.09 -21.97 2.24
C GLN A 126 -12.12 -22.26 3.40
N ASN A 127 -10.98 -21.56 3.44
CA ASN A 127 -10.03 -21.72 4.52
C ASN A 127 -10.61 -21.14 5.84
N ILE A 128 -10.65 -21.98 6.87
CA ILE A 128 -11.25 -21.64 8.17
C ILE A 128 -10.33 -20.70 8.97
N ASP A 129 -9.02 -20.94 8.93
CA ASP A 129 -8.00 -20.21 9.69
C ASP A 129 -7.97 -18.71 9.33
N PHE A 130 -8.14 -18.39 8.04
CA PHE A 130 -8.13 -17.02 7.53
C PHE A 130 -9.51 -16.52 7.10
N SER A 131 -10.58 -17.18 7.54
CA SER A 131 -11.96 -16.93 7.10
C SER A 131 -12.39 -15.47 7.16
N ASN A 132 -12.07 -14.75 8.24
CA ASN A 132 -12.40 -13.34 8.41
C ASN A 132 -11.68 -12.44 7.39
N LEU A 133 -10.36 -12.62 7.21
CA LEU A 133 -9.58 -11.83 6.26
C LEU A 133 -9.99 -12.11 4.80
N ILE A 134 -10.27 -13.38 4.48
CA ILE A 134 -10.77 -13.76 3.16
C ILE A 134 -12.14 -13.12 2.91
N ALA A 135 -13.03 -13.11 3.90
CA ALA A 135 -14.34 -12.48 3.80
C ALA A 135 -14.21 -10.96 3.57
N ASP A 136 -13.33 -10.29 4.31
CA ASP A 136 -13.06 -8.86 4.13
C ASP A 136 -12.50 -8.56 2.73
N CYS A 137 -11.52 -9.34 2.26
CA CYS A 137 -10.98 -9.19 0.90
C CYS A 137 -12.09 -9.35 -0.15
N ARG A 138 -12.91 -10.40 -0.05
CA ARG A 138 -14.02 -10.63 -0.99
C ARG A 138 -15.04 -9.50 -0.94
N TYR A 139 -15.33 -8.98 0.23
CA TYR A 139 -16.22 -7.83 0.39
C TYR A 139 -15.68 -6.61 -0.38
N TYR A 140 -14.44 -6.20 -0.13
CA TYR A 140 -13.87 -5.03 -0.80
C TYR A 140 -13.67 -5.26 -2.30
N LEU A 141 -13.26 -6.46 -2.73
CA LEU A 141 -13.21 -6.81 -4.15
C LEU A 141 -14.59 -6.62 -4.80
N GLY A 142 -15.67 -7.08 -4.16
CA GLY A 142 -17.03 -6.88 -4.63
C GLY A 142 -17.41 -5.40 -4.73
N GLN A 143 -17.07 -4.59 -3.72
CA GLN A 143 -17.34 -3.15 -3.75
C GLN A 143 -16.55 -2.40 -4.83
N LEU A 144 -15.36 -2.90 -5.18
CA LEU A 144 -14.47 -2.31 -6.19
C LEU A 144 -14.76 -2.84 -7.61
N GLY A 145 -15.89 -3.51 -7.83
CA GLY A 145 -16.31 -4.00 -9.14
C GLY A 145 -15.65 -5.33 -9.55
N ASN A 146 -15.22 -6.13 -8.58
CA ASN A 146 -14.50 -7.39 -8.76
C ASN A 146 -13.25 -7.25 -9.65
N PRO A 147 -12.27 -6.43 -9.23
CA PRO A 147 -11.05 -6.25 -9.99
C PRO A 147 -10.29 -7.58 -10.13
N VAL A 148 -9.56 -7.72 -11.23
CA VAL A 148 -8.70 -8.88 -11.46
C VAL A 148 -7.53 -8.86 -10.48
N VAL A 149 -7.31 -9.98 -9.79
CA VAL A 149 -6.15 -10.21 -8.91
C VAL A 149 -5.19 -11.14 -9.62
N GLU A 150 -4.01 -10.63 -9.97
CA GLU A 150 -2.99 -11.31 -10.75
C GLU A 150 -1.68 -11.44 -10.00
N HIS A 151 -0.91 -12.48 -10.36
CA HIS A 151 0.41 -12.69 -9.80
C HIS A 151 1.44 -11.82 -10.51
N ALA A 152 2.08 -10.92 -9.78
CA ALA A 152 3.22 -10.14 -10.24
C ALA A 152 4.55 -10.83 -9.88
N TYR A 153 5.55 -10.69 -10.74
CA TYR A 153 6.90 -11.11 -10.37
C TYR A 153 7.50 -10.14 -9.35
N ARG A 154 8.39 -10.62 -8.47
CA ARG A 154 9.04 -9.77 -7.45
C ARG A 154 9.77 -8.56 -8.03
N GLU A 155 10.35 -8.72 -9.21
CA GLU A 155 11.01 -7.63 -9.95
C GLU A 155 10.04 -6.51 -10.35
N GLN A 156 8.75 -6.83 -10.50
CA GLN A 156 7.68 -5.88 -10.79
C GLN A 156 7.11 -5.27 -9.50
N ASN A 157 7.21 -5.97 -8.37
CA ASN A 157 6.62 -5.57 -7.09
C ASN A 157 7.59 -4.88 -6.11
N MET A 158 8.74 -4.40 -6.61
CA MET A 158 9.86 -3.95 -5.75
C MET A 158 9.50 -2.84 -4.74
N ILE A 159 8.62 -1.91 -5.09
CA ILE A 159 8.24 -0.84 -4.16
C ILE A 159 7.37 -1.37 -3.03
N ALA A 160 6.41 -2.25 -3.33
CA ALA A 160 5.55 -2.86 -2.31
C ALA A 160 6.39 -3.70 -1.32
N ASP A 161 7.35 -4.50 -1.82
CA ASP A 161 8.29 -5.27 -0.99
C ASP A 161 9.13 -4.39 -0.07
N GLN A 162 9.56 -3.21 -0.54
CA GLN A 162 10.30 -2.27 0.30
C GLN A 162 9.42 -1.60 1.36
N LEU A 163 8.19 -1.23 0.99
CA LEU A 163 7.21 -0.71 1.95
C LEU A 163 6.87 -1.76 3.01
N ALA A 164 6.75 -3.03 2.63
CA ALA A 164 6.50 -4.12 3.58
C ALA A 164 7.69 -4.31 4.52
N LYS A 165 8.92 -4.26 4.02
CA LYS A 165 10.13 -4.32 4.85
C LYS A 165 10.26 -3.13 5.79
N ALA A 166 9.93 -1.93 5.33
CA ALA A 166 9.86 -0.75 6.20
C ALA A 166 8.82 -0.93 7.33
N GLY A 167 7.75 -1.68 7.04
CA GLY A 167 6.69 -2.05 7.98
C GLY A 167 7.18 -2.75 9.24
N HIS A 168 8.31 -3.47 9.18
CA HIS A 168 8.94 -4.10 10.36
C HIS A 168 9.29 -3.11 11.47
N ASN A 169 9.47 -1.83 11.14
CA ASN A 169 9.89 -0.80 12.08
C ASN A 169 8.71 -0.13 12.82
N PHE A 170 7.46 -0.47 12.50
CA PHE A 170 6.25 0.17 13.04
C PHE A 170 5.79 -0.42 14.39
N GLY A 171 6.56 -1.31 15.01
CA GLY A 171 6.26 -1.85 16.34
C GLY A 171 4.98 -2.71 16.36
N LYS A 172 4.11 -2.50 17.35
CA LYS A 172 2.81 -3.21 17.50
C LYS A 172 1.61 -2.32 17.13
N GLU A 173 1.85 -1.27 16.36
CA GLU A 173 0.78 -0.44 15.82
C GLU A 173 0.32 -1.04 14.49
N TYR A 174 -0.81 -1.77 14.54
CA TYR A 174 -1.36 -2.49 13.38
C TYR A 174 -2.21 -1.61 12.44
N LEU A 175 -1.96 -0.31 12.47
CA LEU A 175 -2.56 0.68 11.59
C LEU A 175 -1.48 1.14 10.60
N PRO A 176 -1.61 0.79 9.31
CA PRO A 176 -0.64 1.23 8.32
C PRO A 176 -0.63 2.75 8.19
N ARG A 177 0.57 3.31 8.10
CA ARG A 177 0.76 4.70 7.71
C ARG A 177 0.50 4.83 6.21
N VAL A 178 -0.29 5.82 5.83
CA VAL A 178 -0.60 6.14 4.44
C VAL A 178 0.29 7.28 3.93
N PHE A 179 0.72 7.18 2.68
CA PHE A 179 1.57 8.14 1.97
C PHE A 179 0.84 8.65 0.72
N GLU A 180 0.57 9.96 0.68
CA GLU A 180 -0.09 10.62 -0.46
C GLU A 180 0.86 10.83 -1.66
N ASN A 181 2.17 10.77 -1.43
CA ASN A 181 3.18 10.89 -2.47
C ASN A 181 4.46 10.14 -2.08
N ALA A 182 5.26 9.78 -3.08
CA ALA A 182 6.51 9.05 -2.88
C ALA A 182 7.57 9.84 -2.08
N GLU A 183 7.53 11.18 -2.09
CA GLU A 183 8.48 12.04 -1.35
C GLU A 183 8.34 11.92 0.17
N THR A 184 7.11 11.69 0.65
CA THR A 184 6.83 11.52 2.10
C THR A 184 7.41 10.25 2.71
N ILE A 185 7.87 9.31 1.87
CA ILE A 185 8.52 8.08 2.33
C ILE A 185 9.88 8.39 2.97
N ASN A 186 10.65 9.32 2.39
CA ASN A 186 12.03 9.61 2.81
C ASN A 186 12.14 10.61 3.97
N SER A 187 11.13 11.46 4.18
CA SER A 187 11.20 12.54 5.18
C SER A 187 11.01 12.08 6.63
N ASN A 188 10.68 10.81 6.84
CA ASN A 188 10.38 10.25 8.16
C ASN A 188 11.37 9.17 8.62
N ASP A 189 12.34 8.81 7.78
CA ASP A 189 13.37 7.80 8.09
C ASP A 189 14.56 8.40 8.88
N GLU A 190 14.61 9.74 9.04
CA GLU A 190 15.46 10.38 10.05
C GLU A 190 14.76 10.39 11.41
N GLY A 191 14.80 9.25 12.11
CA GLY A 191 14.96 9.15 13.57
C GLY A 191 14.23 10.16 14.49
N LYS A 192 13.01 10.59 14.19
CA LYS A 192 12.24 11.50 15.05
C LYS A 192 11.14 10.77 15.82
N LYS A 193 11.48 10.37 17.04
CA LYS A 193 10.55 10.13 18.17
C LYS A 193 9.60 11.32 18.33
N PHE A 194 8.30 11.20 18.07
CA PHE A 194 7.24 12.06 18.65
C PHE A 194 5.94 11.26 18.69
N HIS A 195 5.48 10.82 19.87
CA HIS A 195 4.59 11.53 20.81
C HIS A 195 3.36 12.15 20.14
N LEU A 196 2.20 11.63 20.55
CA LEU A 196 0.84 12.03 20.19
C LEU A 196 0.70 13.53 19.87
N ALA A 197 0.10 13.82 18.72
CA ALA A 197 -0.73 14.99 18.56
C ALA A 197 -2.08 14.54 17.97
N SER A 198 -2.98 14.09 18.85
CA SER A 198 -4.41 14.08 18.55
C SER A 198 -4.83 15.50 18.20
N LYS A 199 -5.01 15.79 16.92
CA LYS A 199 -5.66 17.02 16.48
C LYS A 199 -7.14 16.89 16.82
N LYS A 200 -7.52 17.47 17.97
CA LYS A 200 -8.93 17.74 18.30
C LYS A 200 -9.55 18.49 17.13
N GLN A 201 -10.61 17.92 16.57
CA GLN A 201 -11.51 18.65 15.69
C GLN A 201 -12.10 19.83 16.47
N HIS A 202 -11.96 21.01 15.89
CA HIS A 202 -12.51 22.26 16.39
C HIS A 202 -14.00 22.26 16.06
N LEU A 203 -14.86 21.89 17.02
CA LEU A 203 -16.29 22.21 16.96
C LEU A 203 -16.46 23.63 17.51
N SER A 204 -16.79 24.57 16.63
CA SER A 204 -17.30 25.89 17.02
C SER A 204 -18.79 25.76 17.38
N PRO A 205 -19.26 26.46 18.45
CA PRO A 205 -20.64 26.39 18.89
C PRO A 205 -21.52 27.31 18.03
N HIS A 206 -22.51 26.74 17.34
CA HIS A 206 -23.59 27.54 16.76
C HIS A 206 -24.60 27.94 17.84
N ARG A 207 -24.90 29.24 17.81
CA ARG A 207 -25.74 30.03 18.71
C ARG A 207 -27.12 29.44 18.94
N GLU A 208 -27.54 29.46 20.20
CA GLU A 208 -28.95 29.50 20.60
C GLU A 208 -29.64 30.73 19.97
N LEU A 209 -30.77 30.51 19.32
CA LEU A 209 -31.78 31.54 19.11
C LEU A 209 -33.03 31.10 19.87
N ARG A 210 -33.28 31.79 20.98
CA ARG A 210 -34.61 31.90 21.60
C ARG A 210 -35.57 32.48 20.56
N VAL A 211 -36.74 31.86 20.42
CA VAL A 211 -37.96 32.58 20.05
C VAL A 211 -39.03 32.18 21.05
N SER A 212 -39.42 33.17 21.87
CA SER A 212 -40.64 33.14 22.66
C SER A 212 -41.83 33.50 21.77
N CYS A 213 -42.84 32.63 21.74
CA CYS A 213 -44.26 32.94 21.86
C CYS A 213 -45.03 31.62 21.97
#